data_AF-A0A849BXI2-F1
#
_entry.id   AF-A0A849BXI2-F1
#
_cell.length_a   1.000
_cell.length_b   1.000
_cell.length_c   1.000
_cell.angle_alpha   90.00
_cell.angle_beta   90.00
_cell.angle_gamma   90.00
#
_symmetry.space_group_name_H-M   'P 1'
#
loop_
_entity.id
_entity.type
_entity.pdbx_description
1 polymer ?
#
loop_
_entity_poly.entity_id
_entity_poly.type
_entity_poly.pdbx_seq_one_letter_code
_entity_poly.pdbx_strand_id
1 'polypeptide(L)'
;MRPRYATFVCSPWHAAANISWTIAGACILLGTVLTVPALPRDRVGRGAAWLRGGAGVGLMIVGLFPDDVALGPHVLGALLLLVGGNVGLILLGVALRRNNQWPRLGSIAVIVGIVGVVTAPLMPATDHLEVSGLFERISGYPMIASFAVLGCLMIRRAPSR
;
A
#
# COMPACT_ATOMS: atom_id res chain seq x y z
N MET A 1 4.47 41.40 -5.49
CA MET A 1 3.61 40.74 -6.50
C MET A 1 3.06 39.47 -5.87
N ARG A 2 1.75 39.38 -5.60
CA ARG A 2 1.13 38.16 -5.06
C ARG A 2 1.03 37.13 -6.18
N PRO A 3 1.41 35.86 -6.00
CA PRO A 3 1.13 34.85 -7.00
C PRO A 3 -0.40 34.65 -7.07
N ARG A 4 -1.00 35.11 -8.18
CA ARG A 4 -2.40 34.86 -8.52
C ARG A 4 -2.52 33.54 -9.28
N TYR A 5 -2.34 32.41 -8.61
CA TYR A 5 -2.79 31.10 -9.11
C TYR A 5 -3.20 30.21 -7.93
N ALA A 6 -4.18 30.65 -7.15
CA ALA A 6 -5.02 29.71 -6.41
C ALA A 6 -5.99 29.10 -7.43
N THR A 7 -5.48 28.33 -8.39
CA THR A 7 -6.34 27.40 -9.11
C THR A 7 -6.72 26.36 -8.07
N PHE A 8 -7.98 26.37 -7.66
CA PHE A 8 -8.64 25.26 -6.99
C PHE A 8 -8.64 24.06 -7.96
N VAL A 9 -7.48 23.42 -8.14
CA VAL A 9 -7.32 22.17 -8.91
C VAL A 9 -7.78 20.99 -8.06
N CYS A 10 -7.76 21.15 -6.74
CA CYS A 10 -8.17 20.13 -5.80
C CYS A 10 -9.70 20.01 -5.77
N SER A 11 -10.18 18.77 -5.86
CA SER A 11 -11.56 18.43 -5.52
C SER A 11 -11.94 19.02 -4.14
N PRO A 12 -13.20 19.45 -3.93
CA PRO A 12 -13.68 19.85 -2.61
C PRO A 12 -13.39 18.81 -1.50
N TRP A 13 -13.19 17.55 -1.89
CA TRP A 13 -12.94 16.41 -1.02
C TRP A 13 -11.45 16.04 -0.82
N HIS A 14 -10.50 16.86 -1.29
CA HIS A 14 -9.06 16.54 -1.15
C HIS A 14 -8.63 16.36 0.31
N ALA A 15 -9.16 17.16 1.25
CA ALA A 15 -8.86 17.01 2.67
C ALA A 15 -9.35 15.66 3.22
N ALA A 16 -10.57 15.25 2.85
CA ALA A 16 -11.10 13.95 3.24
C ALA A 16 -10.26 12.80 2.67
N ALA A 17 -9.80 12.94 1.43
CA ALA A 17 -8.91 11.98 0.79
C ALA A 17 -7.57 11.87 1.55
N ASN A 18 -6.90 12.99 1.82
CA ASN A 18 -5.66 13.07 2.61
C ASN A 18 -5.78 12.42 4.00
N ILE A 19 -6.87 12.71 4.70
CA ILE A 19 -7.17 12.10 6.00
C ILE A 19 -7.36 10.59 5.85
N SER A 20 -8.12 10.15 4.84
CA SER A 20 -8.37 8.73 4.61
C SER A 20 -7.09 7.95 4.29
N TRP A 21 -6.18 8.51 3.49
CA TRP A 21 -4.87 7.93 3.21
C TRP A 21 -4.04 7.84 4.49
N THR A 22 -4.00 8.90 5.29
CA THR A 22 -3.29 8.89 6.57
C THR A 22 -3.80 7.80 7.51
N ILE A 23 -5.13 7.68 7.67
CA ILE A 23 -5.75 6.64 8.50
C ILE A 23 -5.47 5.24 7.93
N ALA A 24 -5.60 5.04 6.63
CA ALA A 24 -5.31 3.76 5.98
C ALA A 24 -3.85 3.34 6.18
N GLY A 25 -2.90 4.28 6.08
CA GLY A 25 -1.48 4.03 6.33
C GLY A 25 -1.23 3.60 7.78
N ALA A 26 -1.85 4.29 8.74
CA ALA A 26 -1.78 3.91 10.16
C ALA A 26 -2.37 2.51 10.40
N CYS A 27 -3.51 2.18 9.79
CA CYS A 27 -4.12 0.85 9.86
C CYS A 27 -3.23 -0.25 9.26
N ILE A 28 -2.55 0.02 8.14
CA ILE A 28 -1.60 -0.93 7.52
C ILE A 28 -0.40 -1.15 8.45
N LEU A 29 0.14 -0.09 9.04
CA LEU A 29 1.27 -0.18 9.97
C LEU A 29 0.90 -0.97 11.23
N LEU A 30 -0.21 -0.60 11.88
CA LEU A 30 -0.74 -1.29 13.06
C LEU A 30 -1.06 -2.75 12.74
N GLY A 31 -1.79 -3.00 11.66
CA GLY A 31 -2.12 -4.35 11.20
C GLY A 31 -0.88 -5.17 10.90
N THR A 32 0.19 -4.56 10.39
CA THR A 32 1.48 -5.22 10.20
C THR A 32 2.09 -5.64 11.53
N VAL A 33 2.20 -4.74 12.50
CA VAL A 33 2.71 -5.05 13.85
C VAL A 33 1.91 -6.18 14.50
N LEU A 34 0.58 -6.10 14.45
CA LEU A 34 -0.32 -7.09 15.06
C LEU A 34 -0.25 -8.47 14.38
N THR A 35 0.10 -8.53 13.09
CA THR A 35 0.15 -9.78 12.32
C THR A 35 1.53 -10.43 12.29
N VAL A 36 2.61 -9.73 12.70
CA VAL A 36 3.98 -10.29 12.75
C VAL A 36 4.06 -11.64 13.46
N PRO A 37 3.46 -11.87 14.65
CA PRO A 37 3.61 -13.13 15.37
C PRO A 37 3.07 -14.36 14.64
N ALA A 38 2.14 -14.16 13.69
CA ALA A 38 1.51 -15.23 12.92
C ALA A 38 2.14 -15.43 11.53
N LEU A 39 3.09 -14.57 11.13
CA LEU A 39 3.89 -14.77 9.93
C LEU A 39 4.97 -15.84 10.16
N PRO A 40 5.43 -16.51 9.09
CA PRO A 40 6.60 -17.36 9.16
C PRO A 40 7.81 -16.58 9.69
N ARG A 41 8.60 -17.21 10.57
CA ARG A 41 9.80 -16.59 11.18
C ARG A 41 11.03 -16.59 10.26
N ASP A 42 10.87 -16.99 9.00
CA ASP A 42 11.93 -17.02 8.02
C ASP A 42 12.31 -15.61 7.50
N ARG A 43 13.37 -15.52 6.69
CA ARG A 43 13.84 -14.24 6.13
C ARG A 43 12.78 -13.57 5.25
N VAL A 44 11.95 -14.37 4.57
CA VAL A 44 10.93 -13.88 3.62
C VAL A 44 9.77 -13.24 4.37
N GLY A 45 9.28 -13.88 5.43
CA GLY A 45 8.23 -13.34 6.31
C GLY A 45 8.66 -12.04 7.01
N ARG A 46 9.93 -11.95 7.45
CA ARG A 46 10.48 -10.69 7.99
C ARG A 46 10.56 -9.59 6.93
N GLY A 47 11.04 -9.90 5.73
CA GLY A 47 11.08 -8.95 4.62
C GLY A 47 9.69 -8.43 4.25
N ALA A 48 8.69 -9.32 4.22
CA ALA A 48 7.29 -8.97 4.01
C ALA A 48 6.77 -8.00 5.08
N ALA A 49 7.08 -8.24 6.36
CA ALA A 49 6.68 -7.35 7.45
C ALA A 49 7.32 -5.97 7.34
N TRP A 50 8.63 -5.89 7.07
CA TRP A 50 9.33 -4.61 6.92
C TRP A 50 8.76 -3.76 5.79
N LEU A 51 8.58 -4.36 4.61
CA LEU A 51 8.06 -3.66 3.44
C LEU A 51 6.61 -3.21 3.62
N ARG A 52 5.78 -4.04 4.26
CA ARG A 52 4.41 -3.64 4.61
C ARG A 52 4.36 -2.49 5.62
N GLY A 53 5.21 -2.54 6.64
CA GLY A 53 5.33 -1.45 7.61
C GLY A 53 5.76 -0.15 6.93
N GLY A 54 6.77 -0.24 6.05
CA GLY A 54 7.22 0.86 5.21
C GLY A 54 6.11 1.40 4.30
N ALA A 55 5.27 0.54 3.72
CA ALA A 55 4.13 0.96 2.91
C ALA A 55 3.06 1.69 3.73
N GLY A 56 2.81 1.27 4.97
CA GLY A 56 1.92 1.97 5.90
C GLY A 56 2.44 3.38 6.21
N VAL A 57 3.74 3.51 6.50
CA VAL A 57 4.40 4.81 6.69
C VAL A 57 4.35 5.64 5.40
N GLY A 58 4.60 5.03 4.25
CA GLY A 58 4.55 5.70 2.95
C GLY A 58 3.18 6.31 2.65
N LEU A 59 2.10 5.58 2.91
CA LEU A 59 0.74 6.08 2.72
C LEU A 59 0.37 7.19 3.71
N MET A 60 0.90 7.16 4.94
CA MET A 60 0.79 8.29 5.87
C MET A 60 1.51 9.53 5.32
N ILE A 61 2.72 9.37 4.77
CA ILE A 61 3.46 10.47 4.14
C ILE A 61 2.67 11.06 2.99
N VAL A 62 2.09 10.24 2.10
CA VAL A 62 1.23 10.70 0.99
C VAL A 62 0.07 11.57 1.48
N GLY A 63 -0.62 11.15 2.55
CA GLY A 63 -1.75 11.91 3.09
C GLY A 63 -1.34 13.18 3.85
N LEU A 64 -0.19 13.18 4.52
CA LEU A 64 0.32 14.32 5.30
C LEU A 64 1.05 15.36 4.43
N PHE A 65 1.61 14.93 3.31
CA PHE A 65 2.36 15.76 2.37
C PHE A 65 1.74 15.60 0.97
N PRO A 66 0.65 16.34 0.70
CA PRO A 66 0.01 16.33 -0.61
C PRO A 66 0.96 16.82 -1.71
N ASP A 67 0.72 16.35 -2.94
CA ASP A 67 1.60 16.60 -4.08
C ASP A 67 1.77 18.09 -4.42
N ASP A 68 0.68 18.86 -4.27
CA ASP A 68 0.64 20.31 -4.49
C ASP A 68 1.33 21.13 -3.39
N VAL A 69 1.59 20.52 -2.23
CA VAL A 69 2.22 21.18 -1.07
C VAL A 69 3.69 20.79 -0.94
N ALA A 70 4.00 19.49 -1.10
CA ALA A 70 5.32 18.93 -0.84
C ALA A 70 5.60 17.68 -1.68
N LEU A 71 5.85 17.89 -2.97
CA LEU A 71 6.17 16.86 -3.97
C LEU A 71 7.26 15.85 -3.53
N GLY A 72 8.36 16.31 -2.92
CA GLY A 72 9.47 15.43 -2.53
C GLY A 72 9.05 14.32 -1.55
N PRO A 73 8.54 14.67 -0.37
CA PRO A 73 7.95 13.71 0.56
C PRO A 73 6.82 12.88 -0.07
N HIS A 74 5.94 13.50 -0.87
CA HIS A 74 4.85 12.80 -1.54
C HIS A 74 5.35 11.64 -2.40
N VAL A 75 6.32 11.90 -3.28
CA VAL A 75 6.94 10.88 -4.16
C VAL A 75 7.61 9.79 -3.34
N LEU A 76 8.32 10.13 -2.26
CA LEU A 76 8.91 9.13 -1.37
C LEU A 76 7.83 8.23 -0.75
N GLY A 77 6.74 8.81 -0.26
CA GLY A 77 5.60 8.07 0.29
C GLY A 77 4.96 7.15 -0.74
N ALA A 78 4.76 7.65 -1.97
CA ALA A 78 4.22 6.89 -3.08
C ALA A 78 5.13 5.71 -3.47
N LEU A 79 6.46 5.89 -3.49
CA LEU A 79 7.42 4.81 -3.76
C LEU A 79 7.38 3.73 -2.67
N LEU A 80 7.38 4.13 -1.40
CA LEU A 80 7.28 3.20 -0.27
C LEU A 80 5.98 2.39 -0.31
N LEU A 81 4.88 3.03 -0.69
CA LEU A 81 3.58 2.39 -0.82
C LEU A 81 3.49 1.49 -2.05
N LEU A 82 3.64 2.06 -3.25
CA LEU A 82 3.34 1.38 -4.52
C LEU A 82 4.41 0.35 -4.87
N VAL A 83 5.69 0.64 -4.65
CA VAL A 83 6.76 -0.33 -4.91
C VAL A 83 6.98 -1.19 -3.67
N GLY A 84 7.26 -0.55 -2.53
CA GLY A 84 7.56 -1.26 -1.28
C GLY A 84 6.41 -2.16 -0.84
N GLY A 85 5.18 -1.65 -0.84
CA GLY A 85 4.00 -2.42 -0.44
C GLY A 85 3.71 -3.60 -1.36
N ASN A 86 3.79 -3.43 -2.68
CA ASN A 86 3.54 -4.53 -3.63
C ASN A 86 4.64 -5.61 -3.55
N VAL A 87 5.91 -5.22 -3.42
CA VAL A 87 6.99 -6.19 -3.14
C VAL A 87 6.76 -6.88 -1.79
N GLY A 88 6.32 -6.15 -0.77
CA GLY A 88 5.93 -6.71 0.53
C GLY A 88 4.80 -7.73 0.42
N LEU A 89 3.81 -7.47 -0.44
CA LEU A 89 2.70 -8.38 -0.72
C LEU A 89 3.16 -9.65 -1.47
N ILE A 90 4.09 -9.52 -2.41
CA ILE A 90 4.73 -10.67 -3.07
C ILE A 90 5.46 -11.53 -2.05
N LEU A 91 6.33 -10.93 -1.22
CA LEU A 91 7.08 -11.67 -0.20
C LEU A 91 6.15 -12.34 0.81
N LEU A 92 5.08 -11.65 1.23
CA LEU A 92 4.06 -12.21 2.09
C LEU A 92 3.42 -13.45 1.45
N GLY A 93 3.00 -13.35 0.19
CA GLY A 93 2.39 -14.47 -0.51
C GLY A 93 3.35 -15.65 -0.70
N VAL A 94 4.62 -15.39 -0.99
CA VAL A 94 5.68 -16.41 -1.04
C VAL A 94 5.86 -17.07 0.32
N ALA A 95 5.95 -16.30 1.41
CA ALA A 95 6.11 -16.84 2.75
C ALA A 95 4.93 -17.74 3.14
N LEU A 96 3.69 -17.31 2.86
CA LEU A 96 2.48 -18.09 3.13
C LEU A 96 2.44 -19.42 2.35
N ARG A 97 2.93 -19.42 1.10
CA ARG A 97 3.01 -20.62 0.25
C ARG A 97 4.09 -21.58 0.73
N ARG A 98 5.31 -21.09 0.95
CA ARG A 98 6.47 -21.92 1.35
C ARG A 98 6.27 -22.64 2.67
N ASN A 99 5.52 -22.02 3.58
CA ASN A 99 5.26 -22.56 4.91
C ASN A 99 3.90 -23.28 5.01
N ASN A 100 3.22 -23.50 3.87
CA ASN A 100 1.92 -24.16 3.76
C ASN A 100 0.83 -23.61 4.72
N GLN A 101 0.93 -22.33 5.10
CA GLN A 101 -0.04 -21.70 5.99
C GLN A 101 -1.34 -21.46 5.22
N TRP A 102 -1.30 -20.60 4.18
CA TRP A 102 -2.44 -20.26 3.31
C TRP A 102 -2.01 -20.20 1.83
N PRO A 103 -1.73 -21.34 1.18
CA PRO A 103 -1.10 -21.36 -0.14
C PRO A 103 -1.96 -20.68 -1.22
N ARG A 104 -3.29 -20.83 -1.18
CA ARG A 104 -4.20 -20.17 -2.13
C ARG A 104 -4.16 -18.65 -2.01
N LEU A 105 -4.26 -18.12 -0.78
CA LEU A 105 -4.16 -16.68 -0.54
C LEU A 105 -2.77 -16.17 -0.92
N GLY A 106 -1.73 -16.95 -0.63
CA GLY A 106 -0.38 -16.58 -1.00
C GLY A 106 -0.17 -16.47 -2.51
N SER A 107 -0.79 -17.34 -3.32
CA SER A 107 -0.76 -17.22 -4.78
C SER A 107 -1.48 -15.97 -5.27
N ILE A 108 -2.65 -15.66 -4.71
CA ILE A 108 -3.40 -14.44 -5.04
C ILE A 108 -2.57 -13.20 -4.70
N ALA A 109 -1.98 -13.15 -3.50
CA ALA A 109 -1.13 -12.05 -3.07
C ALA A 109 0.08 -11.84 -3.99
N VAL A 110 0.73 -12.93 -4.44
CA VAL A 110 1.83 -12.84 -5.41
C VAL A 110 1.35 -12.25 -6.73
N ILE A 111 0.23 -12.73 -7.28
CA ILE A 111 -0.31 -12.22 -8.55
C ILE A 111 -0.66 -10.74 -8.44
N VAL A 112 -1.39 -10.36 -7.39
CA VAL A 112 -1.79 -8.97 -7.14
C VAL A 112 -0.56 -8.07 -6.99
N GLY A 113 0.44 -8.50 -6.21
CA GLY A 113 1.66 -7.73 -6.04
C GLY A 113 2.47 -7.59 -7.32
N ILE A 114 2.54 -8.63 -8.17
CA ILE A 114 3.19 -8.54 -9.49
C ILE A 114 2.47 -7.52 -10.38
N VAL A 115 1.15 -7.59 -10.46
CA VAL A 115 0.34 -6.62 -11.22
C VAL A 115 0.62 -5.20 -10.71
N GLY A 116 0.70 -5.01 -9.40
CA GLY A 116 0.96 -3.70 -8.81
C GLY A 116 2.37 -3.16 -9.10
N VAL A 117 3.41 -3.99 -9.02
CA VAL A 117 4.78 -3.60 -9.38
C VAL A 117 4.90 -3.27 -10.88
N VAL A 118 4.23 -4.04 -11.74
CA VAL A 118 4.28 -3.83 -13.21
C VAL A 118 3.53 -2.56 -13.62
N THR A 119 2.44 -2.22 -12.94
CA THR A 119 1.61 -1.05 -13.30
C THR A 119 2.12 0.26 -12.71
N ALA A 120 2.79 0.24 -11.55
CA ALA A 120 3.38 1.44 -10.94
C ALA A 120 4.24 2.30 -11.91
N PRO A 121 5.21 1.74 -12.67
CA PRO A 121 6.03 2.53 -13.59
C PRO A 121 5.29 3.01 -14.84
N LEU A 122 4.08 2.51 -15.13
CA LEU A 122 3.28 2.97 -16.27
C LEU A 122 2.58 4.31 -16.00
N MET A 123 2.37 4.65 -14.72
CA MET A 123 1.77 5.91 -14.29
C MET A 123 2.50 7.16 -14.84
N PRO A 124 3.84 7.29 -14.69
CA PRO A 124 4.59 8.40 -15.29
C PRO A 124 4.88 8.22 -16.79
N ALA A 125 4.52 7.08 -17.40
CA ALA A 125 4.81 6.79 -18.81
C ALA A 125 3.74 7.33 -19.78
N THR A 126 2.72 8.02 -19.26
CA THR A 126 1.61 8.58 -20.05
C THR A 126 1.28 9.99 -19.61
N ASP A 127 1.03 10.88 -20.58
CA ASP A 127 0.58 12.26 -20.32
C ASP A 127 -0.94 12.34 -20.09
N HIS A 128 -1.68 11.24 -20.29
CA HIS A 128 -3.11 11.18 -20.07
C HIS A 128 -3.43 10.98 -18.59
N LEU A 129 -3.92 12.03 -17.93
CA LEU A 129 -4.22 12.03 -16.50
C LEU A 129 -5.16 10.89 -16.06
N GLU A 130 -6.18 10.58 -16.88
CA GLU A 130 -7.13 9.50 -16.59
C GLU A 130 -6.46 8.12 -16.59
N VAL A 131 -5.54 7.88 -17.54
CA VAL A 131 -4.81 6.63 -17.69
C VAL A 131 -3.75 6.49 -16.59
N SER A 132 -3.03 7.58 -16.30
CA SER A 132 -2.08 7.65 -15.20
C SER A 132 -2.75 7.31 -13.86
N GLY A 133 -3.88 7.95 -13.56
CA GLY A 133 -4.68 7.67 -12.37
C GLY A 133 -5.33 6.28 -12.36
N LEU A 134 -5.54 5.65 -13.52
CA LEU A 134 -5.95 4.24 -13.58
C LEU A 134 -4.81 3.32 -13.13
N PHE A 135 -3.59 3.53 -13.63
CA PHE A 135 -2.42 2.74 -13.23
C PHE A 135 -2.09 2.89 -11.75
N GLU A 136 -2.20 4.10 -11.20
CA GLU A 136 -2.07 4.34 -9.76
C GLU A 136 -3.04 3.47 -8.95
N ARG A 137 -4.33 3.45 -9.34
CA ARG A 137 -5.37 2.67 -8.66
C ARG A 137 -5.16 1.17 -8.79
N ILE A 138 -4.77 0.69 -9.96
CA ILE A 138 -4.45 -0.73 -10.18
C ILE A 138 -3.25 -1.14 -9.31
N SER A 139 -2.27 -0.25 -9.13
CA SER A 139 -1.11 -0.52 -8.31
C SER A 139 -1.40 -0.47 -6.80
N GLY A 140 -2.20 0.50 -6.35
CA GLY A 140 -2.44 0.73 -4.93
C GLY A 140 -3.62 -0.05 -4.33
N TYR A 141 -4.80 -0.01 -4.95
CA TYR A 141 -6.04 -0.47 -4.30
C TYR A 141 -6.10 -1.98 -4.06
N PRO A 142 -5.77 -2.84 -5.03
CA PRO A 142 -5.75 -4.29 -4.81
C PRO A 142 -4.79 -4.72 -3.68
N MET A 143 -3.66 -4.03 -3.54
CA MET A 143 -2.69 -4.27 -2.48
C MET A 143 -3.25 -3.89 -1.11
N ILE A 144 -3.79 -2.68 -0.96
CA ILE A 144 -4.42 -2.22 0.29
C ILE A 144 -5.56 -3.18 0.69
N ALA A 145 -6.40 -3.57 -0.26
CA ALA A 145 -7.47 -4.53 -0.05
C ALA A 145 -6.92 -5.90 0.42
N SER A 146 -5.80 -6.37 -0.15
CA SER A 146 -5.17 -7.63 0.26
C SER A 146 -4.67 -7.59 1.70
N PHE A 147 -4.10 -6.48 2.18
CA PHE A 147 -3.70 -6.33 3.59
C PHE A 147 -4.91 -6.33 4.52
N ALA A 148 -6.00 -5.66 4.14
CA ALA A 148 -7.24 -5.66 4.91
C ALA A 148 -7.85 -7.08 5.00
N VAL A 149 -7.95 -7.79 3.87
CA VAL A 149 -8.48 -9.16 3.82
C VAL A 149 -7.65 -10.10 4.69
N LEU A 150 -6.32 -10.02 4.61
CA LEU A 150 -5.43 -10.81 5.48
C LEU A 150 -5.71 -10.54 6.96
N GLY A 151 -5.81 -9.27 7.37
CA GLY A 151 -6.15 -8.91 8.75
C GLY A 151 -7.47 -9.51 9.21
N CYS A 152 -8.54 -9.37 8.41
CA CYS A 152 -9.85 -9.94 8.69
C CYS A 152 -9.82 -11.47 8.83
N LEU A 153 -9.09 -12.17 7.97
CA LEU A 153 -8.95 -13.62 8.02
C LEU A 153 -8.19 -14.09 9.27
N MET A 154 -7.20 -13.33 9.72
CA MET A 154 -6.42 -13.64 10.93
C MET A 154 -7.26 -13.46 12.21
N ILE A 155 -8.11 -12.44 12.26
CA ILE A 155 -9.06 -12.25 13.37
C ILE A 155 -10.02 -13.44 13.47
N ARG A 156 -10.56 -13.92 12.33
CA ARG A 156 -11.48 -15.08 12.31
C ARG A 156 -10.85 -16.41 12.74
N ARG A 157 -9.51 -16.52 12.69
CA ARG A 157 -8.78 -17.72 13.11
C ARG A 157 -8.18 -17.64 14.51
N ALA A 158 -8.26 -16.49 15.17
CA ALA A 158 -7.85 -16.39 16.57
C ALA A 158 -8.70 -17.40 17.36
N PRO A 159 -8.08 -18.35 18.11
CA PRO A 159 -8.85 -19.24 18.97
C PRO A 159 -9.74 -18.38 19.87
N SER A 160 -11.04 -18.69 19.92
CA SER A 160 -11.89 -18.19 21.01
C SER A 160 -11.20 -18.59 22.30
N ARG A 161 -10.72 -17.60 23.05
CA ARG A 161 -10.12 -17.84 24.36
C ARG A 161 -11.13 -18.52 25.28
#